data_AF-A0AAD6VB45-F1
#
_entry.id   AF-A0AAD6VB45-F1
#
_cell.length_a   1.000
_cell.length_b   1.000
_cell.length_c   1.000
_cell.angle_alpha   90.00
_cell.angle_beta   90.00
_cell.angle_gamma   90.00
#
_symmetry.space_group_name_H-M   'P 1'
#
loop_
_entity.id
_entity.type
_entity.pdbx_description
1 polymer ?
#
loop_
_entity_poly.entity_id
_entity_poly.type
_entity_poly.pdbx_seq_one_letter_code
_entity_poly.pdbx_strand_id
1 'polypeptide(L)'
;ILRQAREKAHKKTKYDSAETCRELTRLFEERFKRPSYDWQINVSEAFVLGLDVVVIAGTGAGKTMPLLLHPEKYFLVISLLKVLQPDQAQRFEKMGLKAAAVNGDTYTRDLQKVRKMCLRLVCMY
;
A
#
# COMPACT_ATOMS: atom_id res chain seq x y z
N ILE A 1 13.27 6.13 14.41
CA ILE A 1 13.15 6.39 12.96
C ILE A 1 11.89 7.19 12.64
N LEU A 2 10.66 6.63 12.72
CA LEU A 2 9.44 7.36 12.34
C LEU A 2 9.26 8.69 13.09
N ARG A 3 9.46 8.71 14.42
CA ARG A 3 9.40 9.95 15.22
C ARG A 3 10.35 11.04 14.71
N GLN A 4 11.60 10.67 14.42
CA GLN A 4 12.61 11.61 13.90
C GLN A 4 12.24 12.11 12.50
N ALA A 5 11.63 11.27 11.66
CA ALA A 5 11.13 11.68 10.35
C ALA A 5 9.99 12.69 10.45
N ARG A 6 9.04 12.47 11.37
CA ARG A 6 7.97 13.44 11.70
C ARG A 6 8.55 14.78 12.14
N GLU A 7 9.49 14.78 13.09
CA GLU A 7 10.16 15.99 13.58
C GLU A 7 10.90 16.74 12.45
N LYS A 8 11.61 16.01 11.58
CA LYS A 8 12.32 16.59 10.43
C LYS A 8 11.36 17.18 9.41
N ALA A 9 10.26 16.49 9.09
CA ALA A 9 9.24 16.96 8.16
C ALA A 9 8.51 18.19 8.71
N HIS A 10 8.18 18.20 10.00
CA HIS A 10 7.57 19.36 10.65
C HIS A 10 8.45 20.60 10.51
N LYS A 11 9.74 20.48 10.81
CA LYS A 11 10.71 21.59 10.68
C LYS A 11 10.89 22.06 9.23
N LYS A 12 10.86 21.15 8.25
CA LYS A 12 11.15 21.46 6.84
C LYS A 12 9.95 21.99 6.07
N THR A 13 8.77 21.40 6.27
CA THR A 13 7.59 21.64 5.43
C THR A 13 6.32 21.96 6.22
N LYS A 14 6.44 22.25 7.52
CA LYS A 14 5.30 22.43 8.44
C LYS A 14 4.34 21.22 8.46
N TYR A 15 4.86 20.03 8.17
CA TYR A 15 4.07 18.80 8.20
C TYR A 15 3.47 18.58 9.59
N ASP A 16 2.16 18.30 9.66
CA ASP A 16 1.45 17.91 10.88
C ASP A 16 1.17 16.41 10.87
N SER A 17 1.90 15.69 11.72
CA SER A 17 1.73 14.25 11.91
C SER A 17 0.39 13.89 12.55
N ALA A 18 -0.09 14.68 13.51
CA ALA A 18 -1.34 14.41 14.19
C ALA A 18 -2.53 14.59 13.25
N GLU A 19 -2.50 15.64 12.42
CA GLU A 19 -3.51 15.84 11.37
C GLU A 19 -3.47 14.72 10.33
N THR A 20 -2.28 14.37 9.83
CA THR A 20 -2.13 13.30 8.85
C THR A 20 -2.62 11.96 9.41
N CYS A 21 -2.27 11.60 10.64
CA CYS A 21 -2.76 10.38 11.28
C CYS A 21 -4.28 10.38 11.46
N ARG A 22 -4.89 11.51 11.86
CA ARG A 22 -6.36 11.62 11.94
C ARG A 22 -7.02 11.36 10.60
N GLU A 23 -6.48 11.95 9.53
CA GLU A 23 -7.01 11.76 8.19
C GLU A 23 -6.84 10.31 7.69
N LEU A 24 -5.66 9.70 7.92
CA LEU A 24 -5.42 8.30 7.59
C LEU A 24 -6.37 7.36 8.34
N THR A 25 -6.63 7.62 9.62
CA THR A 25 -7.61 6.85 10.41
C THR A 25 -9.01 7.00 9.82
N ARG A 26 -9.45 8.23 9.51
CA ARG A 26 -10.74 8.49 8.87
C ARG A 26 -10.90 7.72 7.56
N LEU A 27 -9.90 7.82 6.67
CA LEU A 27 -9.88 7.11 5.39
C LEU A 27 -9.91 5.59 5.55
N PHE A 28 -9.22 5.07 6.57
CA PHE A 28 -9.23 3.65 6.88
C PHE A 28 -10.61 3.19 7.31
N GLU A 29 -11.24 3.87 8.26
CA GLU A 29 -12.56 3.50 8.77
C GLU A 29 -13.64 3.62 7.68
N GLU A 30 -13.58 4.67 6.86
CA GLU A 30 -14.48 4.85 5.73
C GLU A 30 -14.37 3.71 4.71
N ARG A 31 -13.14 3.26 4.43
CA ARG A 31 -12.89 2.21 3.44
C ARG A 31 -13.19 0.80 3.97
N PHE A 32 -12.78 0.51 5.19
CA PHE A 32 -12.79 -0.87 5.71
C PHE A 32 -13.90 -1.15 6.72
N LYS A 33 -14.65 -0.12 7.13
CA LYS A 33 -15.78 -0.21 8.08
C LYS A 33 -15.37 -0.86 9.40
N ARG A 34 -14.11 -0.68 9.81
CA ARG A 34 -13.53 -1.17 11.06
C ARG A 34 -12.41 -0.24 11.53
N PRO A 35 -12.14 -0.17 12.85
CA PRO A 35 -11.07 0.64 13.38
C PRO A 35 -9.71 0.14 12.88
N SER A 36 -8.78 1.07 12.73
CA SER A 36 -7.39 0.77 12.40
C SER A 36 -6.58 0.38 13.64
N TYR A 37 -5.53 -0.42 13.45
CA TYR A 37 -4.49 -0.57 14.47
C TYR A 37 -3.47 0.56 14.34
N ASP A 38 -2.89 1.01 15.45
CA ASP A 38 -1.86 2.05 15.48
C ASP A 38 -0.71 1.77 14.50
N TRP A 39 -0.28 0.52 14.42
CA TRP A 39 0.81 0.15 13.51
C TRP A 39 0.42 0.31 12.04
N GLN A 40 -0.85 0.12 11.66
CA GLN A 40 -1.30 0.32 10.27
C GLN A 40 -1.24 1.79 9.89
N ILE A 41 -1.63 2.69 10.80
CA ILE A 41 -1.53 4.13 10.59
C ILE A 41 -0.08 4.58 10.56
N ASN A 42 0.76 4.08 11.46
CA ASN A 42 2.20 4.38 11.47
C ASN A 42 2.90 3.93 10.18
N VAL A 43 2.54 2.77 9.62
CA VAL A 43 3.07 2.29 8.33
C VAL A 43 2.60 3.18 7.18
N SER A 44 1.32 3.55 7.16
CA SER A 44 0.75 4.42 6.13
C SER A 44 1.40 5.80 6.15
N GLU A 45 1.58 6.37 7.34
CA GLU A 45 2.26 7.66 7.50
C GLU A 45 3.75 7.57 7.12
N ALA A 46 4.43 6.47 7.43
CA ALA A 46 5.79 6.24 6.99
C ALA A 46 5.91 6.29 5.44
N PHE A 47 4.90 5.80 4.71
CA PHE A 47 4.83 5.96 3.25
C PHE A 47 4.59 7.41 2.81
N VAL A 48 3.83 8.20 3.56
CA VAL A 48 3.68 9.66 3.31
C VAL A 48 5.03 10.37 3.46
N LEU A 49 5.79 9.99 4.49
CA LEU A 49 7.11 10.54 4.79
C LEU A 49 8.24 10.00 3.90
N GLY A 50 7.95 9.06 2.99
CA GLY A 50 8.93 8.47 2.07
C GLY A 50 9.97 7.58 2.76
N LEU A 51 9.58 6.87 3.82
CA LEU A 51 10.44 5.95 4.54
C LEU A 51 10.28 4.51 4.03
N ASP A 52 11.38 3.76 4.07
CA ASP A 52 11.35 2.30 3.94
C ASP A 52 10.85 1.67 5.24
N VAL A 53 9.99 0.65 5.12
CA VAL A 53 9.32 0.01 6.26
C VAL A 53 9.41 -1.50 6.17
N VAL A 54 9.83 -2.12 7.28
CA VAL A 54 9.71 -3.56 7.51
C VAL A 54 8.57 -3.80 8.50
N VAL A 55 7.59 -4.60 8.10
CA VAL A 55 6.43 -4.94 8.93
C VAL A 55 6.49 -6.41 9.31
N ILE A 56 6.50 -6.70 10.61
CA ILE A 56 6.36 -8.05 11.16
C ILE A 56 4.97 -8.16 11.75
N ALA A 57 4.10 -8.91 11.08
CA ALA A 57 2.74 -9.17 11.57
C ALA A 57 2.25 -10.54 11.09
N GLY A 58 1.37 -11.16 11.87
CA GLY A 58 0.79 -12.47 11.57
C GLY A 58 -0.05 -12.49 10.27
N THR A 59 -0.33 -13.69 9.76
CA THR A 59 -1.28 -13.88 8.67
C THR A 59 -2.66 -13.36 9.07
N GLY A 60 -3.38 -12.73 8.14
CA GLY A 60 -4.71 -12.14 8.43
C GLY A 60 -4.68 -10.80 9.17
N ALA A 61 -3.53 -10.34 9.70
CA ALA A 61 -3.42 -9.08 10.43
C ALA A 61 -3.70 -7.81 9.61
N GLY A 62 -3.89 -7.93 8.29
CA GLY A 62 -4.19 -6.77 7.44
C GLY A 62 -2.97 -5.96 7.03
N LYS A 63 -1.80 -6.62 6.85
CA LYS A 63 -0.55 -6.00 6.34
C LYS A 63 -0.71 -5.23 5.04
N THR A 64 -1.70 -5.61 4.25
CA THR A 64 -2.00 -5.01 2.96
C THR A 64 -2.76 -3.68 3.08
N MET A 65 -3.49 -3.47 4.18
CA MET A 65 -4.40 -2.33 4.32
C MET A 65 -3.71 -0.96 4.28
N PRO A 66 -2.51 -0.76 4.87
CA PRO A 66 -1.78 0.50 4.75
C PRO A 66 -1.54 0.94 3.31
N LEU A 67 -1.27 0.00 2.38
CA LEU A 67 -1.04 0.32 0.96
C LEU A 67 -2.29 0.92 0.31
N LEU A 68 -3.47 0.52 0.78
CA LEU A 68 -4.74 0.94 0.19
C LEU A 68 -5.10 2.38 0.56
N LEU A 69 -4.48 2.98 1.58
CA LEU A 69 -4.73 4.37 1.98
C LEU A 69 -4.08 5.41 1.06
N HIS A 70 -3.30 4.98 0.07
CA HIS A 70 -2.62 5.84 -0.89
C HIS A 70 -3.10 5.56 -2.32
N PRO A 71 -4.38 5.81 -2.64
CA PRO A 71 -4.95 5.47 -3.94
C PRO A 71 -4.27 6.19 -5.13
N GLU A 72 -3.54 7.27 -4.87
CA GLU A 72 -2.75 8.01 -5.85
C GLU A 72 -1.40 7.35 -6.19
N LYS A 73 -0.95 6.40 -5.37
CA LYS A 73 0.36 5.73 -5.54
C LYS A 73 0.25 4.42 -6.30
N TYR A 74 1.35 4.07 -6.95
CA TYR A 74 1.56 2.78 -7.59
C TYR A 74 2.34 1.87 -6.65
N PHE A 75 1.87 0.63 -6.46
CA PHE A 75 2.56 -0.37 -5.66
C PHE A 75 3.06 -1.52 -6.54
N LEU A 76 4.30 -1.93 -6.33
CA LEU A 76 4.86 -3.17 -6.86
C LEU A 76 4.89 -4.15 -5.68
N VAL A 77 4.15 -5.26 -5.77
CA VAL A 77 4.06 -6.22 -4.68
C VAL A 77 4.67 -7.53 -5.13
N ILE A 78 5.87 -7.84 -4.65
CA ILE A 78 6.55 -9.07 -5.04
C ILE A 78 6.13 -10.18 -4.07
N SER A 79 5.50 -11.24 -4.59
CA SER A 79 4.98 -12.37 -3.81
C SER A 79 5.51 -13.69 -4.34
N LEU A 80 6.27 -14.42 -3.51
CA LEU A 80 6.95 -15.69 -3.87
C LEU A 80 5.99 -16.78 -4.38
N LEU A 81 4.73 -16.76 -3.95
CA LEU A 81 3.76 -17.78 -4.30
C LEU A 81 2.91 -17.32 -5.47
N LYS A 82 3.22 -17.84 -6.66
CA LYS A 82 2.46 -17.64 -7.91
C LYS A 82 0.97 -17.91 -7.75
N VAL A 83 0.61 -18.97 -7.01
CA VAL A 83 -0.78 -19.37 -6.76
C VAL A 83 -1.60 -18.30 -6.00
N LEU A 84 -0.94 -17.43 -5.23
CA LEU A 84 -1.63 -16.39 -4.46
C LEU A 84 -1.87 -15.10 -5.26
N GLN A 85 -1.18 -14.93 -6.39
CA GLN A 85 -1.22 -13.67 -7.14
C GLN A 85 -2.60 -13.39 -7.77
N PRO A 86 -3.31 -14.37 -8.38
CA PRO A 86 -4.65 -14.13 -8.92
C PRO A 86 -5.67 -13.78 -7.83
N ASP A 87 -5.64 -14.48 -6.69
CA ASP A 87 -6.54 -14.21 -5.56
C ASP A 87 -6.26 -12.82 -4.95
N GLN A 88 -4.99 -12.42 -4.83
CA GLN A 88 -4.61 -11.07 -4.42
C GLN A 88 -5.13 -10.01 -5.39
N ALA A 89 -4.88 -10.17 -6.69
CA ALA A 89 -5.35 -9.23 -7.71
C ALA A 89 -6.89 -9.09 -7.66
N GLN A 90 -7.62 -10.21 -7.60
CA GLN A 90 -9.08 -10.20 -7.50
C GLN A 90 -9.57 -9.51 -6.21
N ARG A 91 -8.91 -9.73 -5.07
CA ARG A 91 -9.25 -9.05 -3.81
C ARG A 91 -9.01 -7.55 -3.90
N PHE A 92 -7.93 -7.12 -4.55
CA PHE A 92 -7.65 -5.71 -4.78
C PHE A 92 -8.69 -5.06 -5.68
N GLU A 93 -9.12 -5.74 -6.74
CA GLU A 93 -10.22 -5.28 -7.60
C GLU A 93 -11.53 -5.14 -6.82
N LYS A 94 -11.86 -6.13 -5.99
CA LYS A 94 -13.01 -6.05 -5.07
C LYS A 94 -12.90 -4.89 -4.07
N MET A 95 -11.69 -4.43 -3.78
CA MET A 95 -11.41 -3.25 -2.95
C MET A 95 -11.31 -1.94 -3.76
N GLY A 96 -11.71 -1.95 -5.04
CA GLY A 96 -11.72 -0.78 -5.91
C GLY A 96 -10.36 -0.39 -6.49
N LEU A 97 -9.36 -1.26 -6.41
CA LEU A 97 -8.04 -1.04 -7.01
C LEU A 97 -7.89 -1.76 -8.34
N LYS A 98 -7.27 -1.10 -9.31
CA LYS A 98 -6.79 -1.76 -10.52
C LYS A 98 -5.52 -2.56 -10.20
N ALA A 99 -5.59 -3.88 -10.25
CA ALA A 99 -4.47 -4.78 -9.96
C ALA A 99 -4.29 -5.80 -11.09
N ALA A 100 -3.06 -6.27 -11.32
CA ALA A 100 -2.81 -7.36 -12.24
C ALA A 100 -1.71 -8.29 -11.71
N ALA A 101 -1.93 -9.59 -11.87
CA ALA A 101 -0.89 -10.60 -11.60
C ALA A 101 0.01 -10.75 -12.84
N VAL A 102 1.32 -10.57 -12.68
CA VAL A 102 2.28 -10.59 -13.80
C VAL A 102 3.40 -11.59 -13.51
N ASN A 103 3.24 -12.83 -13.93
CA ASN A 103 4.19 -13.90 -13.69
C ASN A 103 4.66 -14.54 -15.01
N GLY A 104 5.49 -15.57 -14.91
CA GLY A 104 6.00 -16.32 -16.05
C GLY A 104 4.93 -16.84 -17.03
N ASP A 105 3.67 -17.02 -16.60
CA ASP A 105 2.58 -17.46 -17.49
C ASP A 105 1.74 -16.30 -18.03
N THR A 106 1.64 -15.20 -17.29
CA THR A 106 0.77 -14.07 -17.67
C THR A 106 1.52 -12.94 -18.36
N TYR A 107 2.86 -12.98 -18.40
CA TYR A 107 3.67 -11.98 -19.08
C TYR A 107 3.43 -11.99 -20.60
N THR A 108 3.10 -10.83 -21.15
CA THR A 108 3.00 -10.62 -22.60
C THR A 108 3.76 -9.36 -23.04
N ARG A 109 4.16 -9.30 -24.31
CA ARG A 109 4.79 -8.09 -24.89
C ARG A 109 3.88 -6.86 -24.84
N ASP A 110 2.57 -7.06 -24.78
CA ASP A 110 1.62 -5.96 -24.63
C ASP A 110 1.55 -5.44 -23.19
N LEU A 111 1.65 -6.33 -22.19
CA LEU A 111 1.84 -5.94 -20.78
C LEU A 111 3.08 -5.06 -20.57
N GLN A 112 4.15 -5.30 -21.34
CA GLN A 112 5.35 -4.45 -21.34
C GLN A 112 5.05 -3.01 -21.81
N LYS A 113 4.04 -2.81 -22.68
CA LYS A 113 3.60 -1.49 -23.17
C LYS A 113 2.64 -0.80 -22.20
N VAL A 114 1.97 -1.56 -21.32
CA VAL A 114 1.11 -1.03 -20.24
C VAL A 114 1.93 -0.29 -19.16
N ARG A 115 3.25 -0.18 -19.30
CA ARG A 115 4.14 0.72 -18.54
C ARG A 115 3.64 2.18 -18.46
N LYS A 116 2.67 2.58 -19.30
CA LYS A 116 2.01 3.90 -19.30
C LYS A 116 0.59 3.93 -18.70
N MET A 117 -0.02 2.80 -18.37
CA MET A 117 -1.43 2.74 -17.95
C MET A 117 -1.60 2.01 -16.61
N CYS A 118 -1.73 2.80 -15.55
CA CYS A 118 -2.59 2.53 -14.40
C CYS A 118 -2.60 1.09 -13.80
N LEU A 119 -1.44 0.45 -13.61
CA LEU A 119 -1.35 -0.80 -12.84
C LEU A 119 -0.89 -0.50 -11.41
N ARG A 120 -1.79 -0.61 -10.42
CA ARG A 120 -1.51 -0.26 -9.01
C ARG A 120 -0.94 -1.41 -8.19
N LEU A 121 -0.87 -2.61 -8.77
CA LEU A 121 -0.23 -3.77 -8.18
C LEU A 121 0.29 -4.70 -9.27
N VAL A 122 1.59 -4.96 -9.30
CA VAL A 122 2.25 -5.96 -10.16
C VAL A 122 2.86 -7.00 -9.23
N CYS A 123 2.48 -8.27 -9.38
CA CYS A 123 3.11 -9.39 -8.68
C CYS A 123 4.01 -10.18 -9.63
N MET A 124 5.34 -10.05 -9.50
CA MET A 124 6.33 -10.70 -10.36
C MET A 124 6.91 -11.97 -9.76
N TYR A 125 6.80 -13.10 -10.49
CA TYR A 125 7.77 -14.21 -10.59
C TYR A 125 7.59 -14.94 -11.92
#